data_AF-A0A3B4ERM8-F1
#
_entry.id   AF-A0A3B4ERM8-F1
#
_cell.length_a   1.000
_cell.length_b   1.000
_cell.length_c   1.000
_cell.angle_alpha   90.00
_cell.angle_beta   90.00
_cell.angle_gamma   90.00
#
_symmetry.space_group_name_H-M   'P 1'
#
loop_
_entity.id
_entity.type
_entity.pdbx_description
1 polymer ?
#
loop_
_entity_poly.entity_id
_entity_poly.type
_entity_poly.pdbx_seq_one_letter_code
_entity_poly.pdbx_strand_id
1 'polypeptide(L)'
;MATYSPSYPLIKVPPRHSKPNCFTRNPTEIQSLNSFKSSICTTRVKQFLKRHDPHTPLFLYLSLQATHTPLQVPDHFLHLYDSQCNRIRRHYAAMLSCLDSGVAQVVQELKTQELYENSVLIYSSDNGGQPLSGGSNWTLRGGKGIYWEGGIRTVGFVHSPLLKKKGIVSRALIHVSDWYPTLLGLAGARQSHHGLDGHDVWGSISEGLPCPRTEILFNIDPVSRKAGEPYDKALILNGFGIWDTVVRATLGWGSHSLASCCLILCDVSSRWGDCHCVVIYLDRSRSAMVLLVTNSMNIYRQHCLCAAAHSLT
;
A
#
# COMPACT_ATOMS: atom_id res chain seq x y z
N MET A 1 -31.38 2.66 -49.40
CA MET A 1 -31.20 3.17 -48.02
C MET A 1 -30.92 1.97 -47.12
N ALA A 2 -29.64 1.71 -46.84
CA ALA A 2 -29.20 0.58 -46.04
C ALA A 2 -28.99 1.06 -44.59
N THR A 3 -29.71 0.46 -43.65
CA THR A 3 -29.54 0.65 -42.20
C THR A 3 -28.42 -0.25 -41.70
N TYR A 4 -27.31 0.34 -41.29
CA TYR A 4 -26.17 -0.35 -40.68
C TYR A 4 -26.38 -0.43 -39.16
N SER A 5 -26.51 -1.64 -38.64
CA SER A 5 -26.54 -1.91 -37.19
C SER A 5 -25.26 -2.68 -36.85
N PRO A 6 -24.32 -2.12 -36.06
CA PRO A 6 -23.12 -2.87 -35.67
C PRO A 6 -23.45 -3.76 -34.48
N SER A 7 -23.68 -5.04 -34.75
CA SER A 7 -23.66 -6.10 -33.73
C SER A 7 -22.22 -6.35 -33.29
N TYR A 8 -21.82 -5.83 -32.13
CA TYR A 8 -20.59 -6.23 -31.46
C TYR A 8 -20.79 -7.60 -30.80
N PRO A 9 -19.82 -8.53 -30.86
CA PRO A 9 -19.91 -9.78 -30.12
C PRO A 9 -19.83 -9.48 -28.62
N LEU A 10 -20.91 -9.86 -27.90
CA LEU A 10 -20.97 -9.85 -26.44
C LEU A 10 -19.81 -10.68 -25.88
N ILE A 11 -18.92 -10.03 -25.13
CA ILE A 11 -17.94 -10.71 -24.28
C ILE A 11 -18.75 -11.54 -23.27
N LYS A 12 -18.70 -12.87 -23.41
CA LYS A 12 -19.31 -13.79 -22.43
C LYS A 12 -18.58 -13.61 -21.09
N VAL A 13 -19.23 -12.95 -20.15
CA VAL A 13 -18.83 -12.98 -18.74
C VAL A 13 -19.09 -14.41 -18.24
N PRO A 14 -18.07 -15.16 -17.77
CA PRO A 14 -18.28 -16.51 -17.26
C PRO A 14 -19.16 -16.47 -16.00
N PRO A 15 -19.97 -17.52 -15.75
CA PRO A 15 -20.89 -17.55 -14.62
C PRO A 15 -20.15 -17.44 -13.27
N ARG A 16 -20.82 -16.83 -12.28
CA ARG A 16 -20.36 -16.44 -10.93
C ARG A 16 -19.83 -17.57 -10.01
N HIS A 17 -19.45 -18.73 -10.54
CA HIS A 17 -18.96 -19.87 -9.75
C HIS A 17 -17.64 -20.50 -10.22
N SER A 18 -16.92 -19.90 -11.17
CA SER A 18 -15.50 -20.26 -11.34
C SER A 18 -14.69 -19.56 -10.25
N LYS A 19 -14.28 -20.32 -9.23
CA LYS A 19 -13.22 -19.89 -8.31
C LYS A 19 -12.07 -19.32 -9.16
N PRO A 20 -11.52 -18.12 -8.84
CA PRO A 20 -10.26 -17.73 -9.47
C PRO A 20 -9.29 -18.89 -9.24
N ASN A 21 -8.51 -19.25 -10.26
CA ASN A 21 -7.48 -20.28 -10.17
C ASN A 21 -6.39 -19.83 -9.18
N CYS A 22 -6.72 -19.87 -7.89
CA CYS A 22 -5.80 -19.76 -6.78
C CYS A 22 -5.14 -21.14 -6.69
N PHE A 23 -4.05 -21.32 -7.42
CA PHE A 23 -3.31 -22.59 -7.48
C PHE A 23 -2.58 -22.85 -6.16
N THR A 24 -3.31 -23.23 -5.11
CA THR A 24 -2.74 -23.91 -3.94
C THR A 24 -2.64 -25.39 -4.27
N ARG A 25 -1.48 -25.85 -4.76
CA ARG A 25 -1.21 -27.30 -4.86
C ARG A 25 -0.85 -27.89 -3.49
N ASN A 26 -1.07 -29.20 -3.40
CA ASN A 26 -0.84 -30.04 -2.22
C ASN A 26 0.58 -29.89 -1.62
N PRO A 27 0.73 -29.98 -0.29
CA PRO A 27 2.00 -29.78 0.42
C PRO A 27 3.16 -30.71 -0.01
N THR A 28 2.84 -31.89 -0.56
CA THR A 28 3.80 -32.95 -0.87
C THR A 28 4.66 -32.70 -2.12
N GLU A 29 4.20 -31.90 -3.07
CA GLU A 29 5.00 -31.53 -4.27
C GLU A 29 6.01 -30.41 -3.99
N ILE A 30 5.91 -29.74 -2.84
CA ILE A 30 6.79 -28.64 -2.44
C ILE A 30 8.11 -29.16 -1.84
N GLN A 31 8.14 -30.42 -1.38
CA GLN A 31 9.31 -31.00 -0.70
C GLN A 31 10.40 -31.54 -1.64
N SER A 32 10.10 -31.85 -2.91
CA SER A 32 11.09 -32.41 -3.85
C SER A 32 11.93 -31.34 -4.57
N LEU A 33 11.63 -30.07 -4.36
CA LEU A 33 12.39 -28.95 -4.87
C LEU A 33 12.90 -28.17 -3.66
N ASN A 34 14.22 -28.11 -3.46
CA ASN A 34 14.91 -27.15 -2.60
C ASN A 34 14.71 -25.68 -3.06
N SER A 35 13.54 -25.36 -3.63
CA SER A 35 13.23 -24.13 -4.32
C SER A 35 12.43 -23.21 -3.41
N PHE A 36 13.04 -22.08 -3.10
CA PHE A 36 12.38 -20.95 -2.46
C PHE A 36 11.11 -20.55 -3.23
N LYS A 37 9.99 -20.32 -2.52
CA LYS A 37 8.66 -20.12 -3.13
C LYS A 37 8.63 -19.01 -4.17
N SER A 38 9.37 -17.92 -3.96
CA SER A 38 9.46 -16.84 -4.96
C SER A 38 10.07 -17.34 -6.27
N SER A 39 11.10 -18.20 -6.22
CA SER A 39 11.73 -18.78 -7.41
C SER A 39 10.80 -19.72 -8.17
N ILE A 40 9.92 -20.44 -7.46
CA ILE A 40 8.87 -21.28 -8.08
C ILE A 40 7.87 -20.39 -8.83
N CYS A 41 7.43 -19.28 -8.21
CA CYS A 41 6.51 -18.34 -8.84
C CYS A 41 7.13 -17.73 -10.10
N THR A 42 8.38 -17.26 -10.03
CA THR A 42 9.12 -16.74 -11.18
C THR A 42 9.23 -17.77 -12.31
N THR A 43 9.60 -19.01 -12.00
CA THR A 43 9.70 -20.09 -13.00
C THR A 43 8.36 -20.35 -13.69
N ARG A 44 7.26 -20.36 -12.93
CA ARG A 44 5.91 -20.56 -13.48
C ARG A 44 5.47 -19.41 -14.38
N VAL A 45 5.72 -18.17 -13.97
CA VAL A 45 5.44 -16.98 -14.81
C VAL A 45 6.19 -17.10 -16.12
N LYS A 46 7.47 -17.47 -16.11
CA LYS A 46 8.24 -17.65 -17.34
C LYS A 46 7.68 -18.75 -18.24
N GLN A 47 7.32 -19.89 -17.67
CA GLN A 47 6.69 -20.99 -18.42
C GLN A 47 5.33 -20.58 -19.02
N PHE A 48 4.56 -19.77 -18.30
CA PHE A 48 3.30 -19.23 -18.78
C PHE A 48 3.53 -18.27 -19.95
N LEU A 49 4.45 -17.30 -19.81
CA LEU A 49 4.77 -16.31 -20.85
C LEU A 49 5.20 -16.98 -22.17
N LYS A 50 6.00 -18.06 -22.10
CA LYS A 50 6.42 -18.84 -23.27
C LYS A 50 5.30 -19.50 -24.06
N ARG A 51 4.14 -19.70 -23.43
CA ARG A 51 2.97 -20.37 -24.04
C ARG A 51 1.82 -19.39 -24.29
N HIS A 52 2.00 -18.13 -23.91
CA HIS A 52 0.97 -17.11 -24.02
C HIS A 52 0.82 -16.72 -25.49
N ASP A 53 -0.43 -16.58 -25.94
CA ASP A 53 -0.73 -16.07 -27.28
C ASP A 53 -0.48 -14.55 -27.32
N PRO A 54 0.49 -14.05 -28.12
CA PRO A 54 0.84 -12.64 -28.15
C PRO A 54 -0.30 -11.74 -28.64
N HIS A 55 -1.32 -12.28 -29.31
CA HIS A 55 -2.48 -11.51 -29.77
C HIS A 55 -3.55 -11.29 -28.71
N THR A 56 -3.48 -12.03 -27.60
CA THR A 56 -4.43 -11.90 -26.49
C THR A 56 -3.80 -11.03 -25.38
N PRO A 57 -4.44 -9.93 -24.94
CA PRO A 57 -3.93 -9.13 -23.83
C PRO A 57 -3.78 -9.95 -22.54
N LEU A 58 -2.71 -9.70 -21.80
CA LEU A 58 -2.39 -10.39 -20.55
C LEU A 58 -2.58 -9.49 -19.35
N PHE A 59 -3.25 -10.00 -18.31
CA PHE A 59 -3.17 -9.48 -16.95
C PHE A 59 -2.51 -10.52 -16.04
N LEU A 60 -1.44 -10.13 -15.35
CA LEU A 60 -0.72 -10.97 -14.41
C LEU A 60 -0.67 -10.30 -13.04
N TYR A 61 -1.27 -10.95 -12.04
CA TYR A 61 -1.12 -10.58 -10.64
C TYR A 61 -0.14 -11.53 -9.94
N LEU A 62 1.05 -11.00 -9.59
CA LEU A 62 2.13 -11.76 -8.98
C LEU A 62 2.32 -11.36 -7.50
N SER A 63 1.56 -12.00 -6.61
CA SER A 63 1.67 -11.81 -5.15
C SER A 63 2.74 -12.71 -4.55
N LEU A 64 3.98 -12.23 -4.47
CA LEU A 64 5.10 -12.98 -3.90
C LEU A 64 5.01 -13.03 -2.37
N GLN A 65 5.45 -14.14 -1.76
CA GLN A 65 5.56 -14.24 -0.30
C GLN A 65 6.74 -13.40 0.23
N ALA A 66 7.83 -13.29 -0.52
CA ALA A 66 8.97 -12.49 -0.10
C ALA A 66 8.56 -11.00 0.03
N THR A 67 8.94 -10.29 1.09
CA THR A 67 9.90 -10.64 2.17
C THR A 67 9.24 -11.00 3.50
N HIS A 68 7.99 -11.50 3.47
CA HIS A 68 7.27 -11.89 4.69
C HIS A 68 7.94 -13.06 5.40
N THR A 69 7.78 -13.13 6.73
CA THR A 69 8.22 -14.26 7.55
C THR A 69 7.58 -15.59 7.11
N PRO A 70 8.23 -16.74 7.37
CA PRO A 70 9.56 -16.89 7.98
C PRO A 70 10.69 -16.38 7.08
N LEU A 71 11.77 -15.87 7.69
CA LEU A 71 12.91 -15.31 6.96
C LEU A 71 13.80 -16.43 6.41
N GLN A 72 13.50 -16.88 5.20
CA GLN A 72 14.17 -17.98 4.52
C GLN A 72 14.62 -17.51 3.15
N VAL A 73 15.83 -17.88 2.74
CA VAL A 73 16.40 -17.51 1.44
C VAL A 73 17.54 -18.49 1.10
N PRO A 74 17.82 -18.78 -0.18
CA PRO A 74 18.99 -19.56 -0.56
C PRO A 74 20.31 -18.92 -0.07
N ASP A 75 21.25 -19.75 0.38
CA ASP A 75 22.49 -19.30 1.05
C ASP A 75 23.34 -18.34 0.22
N HIS A 76 23.38 -18.50 -1.10
CA HIS A 76 24.14 -17.61 -1.97
C HIS A 76 23.70 -16.13 -1.89
N PHE A 77 22.42 -15.86 -1.57
CA PHE A 77 21.98 -14.49 -1.31
C PHE A 77 22.43 -13.96 0.05
N LEU A 78 22.65 -14.83 1.05
CA LEU A 78 23.15 -14.42 2.37
C LEU A 78 24.59 -13.91 2.29
N HIS A 79 25.41 -14.46 1.39
CA HIS A 79 26.80 -14.05 1.19
C HIS A 79 26.94 -12.62 0.66
N LEU A 80 25.94 -12.11 -0.07
CA LEU A 80 25.89 -10.71 -0.51
C LEU A 80 25.87 -9.70 0.66
N TYR A 81 25.55 -10.18 1.87
CA TYR A 81 25.35 -9.38 3.06
C TYR A 81 26.19 -9.89 4.25
N ASP A 82 27.36 -10.50 3.99
CA ASP A 82 28.25 -11.02 5.04
C ASP A 82 28.66 -9.95 6.07
N SER A 83 28.76 -8.68 5.67
CA SER A 83 29.06 -7.55 6.55
C SER A 83 27.88 -7.10 7.44
N GLN A 84 26.66 -7.58 7.20
CA GLN A 84 25.49 -7.22 7.98
C GLN A 84 25.43 -8.08 9.26
N CYS A 85 25.86 -7.50 10.39
CA CYS A 85 25.89 -8.19 11.68
C CYS A 85 24.51 -8.55 12.21
N ASN A 86 23.48 -7.74 11.95
CA ASN A 86 22.13 -8.06 12.40
C ASN A 86 21.55 -9.20 11.54
N ARG A 87 21.47 -10.41 12.12
CA ARG A 87 21.02 -11.62 11.42
C ARG A 87 19.64 -11.47 10.78
N ILE A 88 18.67 -10.87 11.48
CA ILE A 88 17.30 -10.69 10.97
C ILE A 88 17.32 -9.76 9.74
N ARG A 89 18.01 -8.61 9.85
CA ARG A 89 18.18 -7.67 8.74
C ARG A 89 18.94 -8.28 7.57
N ARG A 90 19.96 -9.09 7.84
CA ARG A 90 20.73 -9.82 6.81
C ARG A 90 19.84 -10.76 6.01
N HIS A 91 19.02 -11.57 6.67
CA HIS A 91 18.09 -12.47 5.99
C HIS A 91 17.03 -11.70 5.20
N TYR A 92 16.48 -10.63 5.78
CA TYR A 92 15.51 -9.78 5.10
C TYR A 92 16.09 -9.14 3.82
N ALA A 93 17.31 -8.59 3.89
CA ALA A 93 17.99 -8.00 2.74
C ALA A 93 18.28 -9.04 1.65
N ALA A 94 18.75 -10.23 2.04
CA ALA A 94 18.97 -11.34 1.12
C ALA A 94 17.67 -11.80 0.42
N MET A 95 16.55 -11.89 1.16
CA MET A 95 15.24 -12.18 0.55
C MET A 95 14.82 -11.11 -0.46
N LEU A 96 15.13 -9.84 -0.19
CA LEU A 96 14.84 -8.73 -1.09
C LEU A 96 15.67 -8.83 -2.39
N SER A 97 16.96 -9.18 -2.32
CA SER A 97 17.76 -9.46 -3.51
C SER A 97 17.23 -10.65 -4.31
N CYS A 98 16.73 -11.68 -3.62
CA CYS A 98 16.11 -12.82 -4.28
C CYS A 98 14.83 -12.42 -5.03
N LEU A 99 14.00 -11.56 -4.42
CA LEU A 99 12.84 -10.97 -5.08
C LEU A 99 13.25 -10.15 -6.31
N ASP A 100 14.25 -9.28 -6.17
CA ASP A 100 14.75 -8.43 -7.26
C ASP A 100 15.27 -9.26 -8.45
N SER A 101 16.06 -10.31 -8.18
CA SER A 101 16.48 -11.28 -9.19
C SER A 101 15.29 -11.96 -9.87
N GLY A 102 14.24 -12.27 -9.13
CA GLY A 102 13.00 -12.83 -9.67
C GLY A 102 12.28 -11.86 -10.63
N VAL A 103 12.17 -10.59 -10.25
CA VAL A 103 11.61 -9.54 -11.10
C VAL A 103 12.43 -9.36 -12.38
N ALA A 104 13.76 -9.32 -12.27
CA ALA A 104 14.66 -9.22 -13.42
C ALA A 104 14.45 -10.37 -14.42
N GLN A 105 14.25 -11.59 -13.91
CA GLN A 105 13.97 -12.76 -14.76
C GLN A 105 12.61 -12.68 -15.46
N VAL A 106 11.57 -12.16 -14.81
CA VAL A 106 10.26 -11.93 -15.44
C VAL A 106 10.37 -10.87 -16.54
N VAL A 107 11.04 -9.75 -16.25
CA VAL A 107 11.28 -8.67 -17.23
C VAL A 107 12.05 -9.18 -18.44
N GLN A 108 13.09 -10.00 -18.21
CA GLN A 108 13.86 -10.59 -19.29
C GLN A 108 13.00 -11.51 -20.15
N GLU A 109 12.14 -12.33 -19.56
CA GLU A 109 11.24 -13.19 -20.32
C GLU A 109 10.20 -12.38 -21.12
N LEU A 110 9.63 -11.32 -20.55
CA LEU A 110 8.74 -10.40 -21.29
C LEU A 110 9.44 -9.82 -22.53
N LYS A 111 10.74 -9.50 -22.44
CA LYS A 111 11.53 -9.04 -23.60
C LYS A 111 11.75 -10.14 -24.62
N THR A 112 12.12 -11.34 -24.17
CA THR A 112 12.34 -12.50 -25.04
C THR A 112 11.08 -12.92 -25.80
N GLN A 113 9.91 -12.80 -25.18
CA GLN A 113 8.61 -13.07 -25.82
C GLN A 113 8.04 -11.86 -26.57
N GLU A 114 8.80 -10.76 -26.71
CA GLU A 114 8.37 -9.52 -27.39
C GLU A 114 7.10 -8.85 -26.81
N LEU A 115 6.76 -9.17 -25.55
CA LEU A 115 5.61 -8.60 -24.83
C LEU A 115 5.93 -7.29 -24.12
N TYR A 116 7.22 -7.01 -23.89
CA TYR A 116 7.68 -5.92 -23.03
C TYR A 116 7.32 -4.51 -23.52
N GLU A 117 7.37 -4.26 -24.83
CA GLU A 117 7.13 -2.91 -25.39
C GLU A 117 5.71 -2.40 -25.16
N ASN A 118 4.74 -3.32 -25.03
CA ASN A 118 3.34 -3.01 -24.74
C ASN A 118 2.92 -3.45 -23.33
N SER A 119 3.86 -3.55 -22.39
CA SER A 119 3.58 -3.95 -21.00
C SER A 119 3.61 -2.76 -20.04
N VAL A 120 2.67 -2.73 -19.10
CA VAL A 120 2.70 -1.83 -17.93
C VAL A 120 3.02 -2.65 -16.69
N LEU A 121 4.21 -2.43 -16.12
CA LEU A 121 4.64 -3.10 -14.90
C LEU A 121 4.37 -2.18 -13.71
N ILE A 122 3.64 -2.70 -12.73
CA ILE A 122 3.34 -2.01 -11.48
C ILE A 122 3.93 -2.83 -10.35
N TYR A 123 4.84 -2.21 -9.60
CA TYR A 123 5.33 -2.77 -8.35
C TYR A 123 4.71 -2.01 -7.18
N SER A 124 4.26 -2.75 -6.17
CA SER A 124 3.74 -2.17 -4.94
C SER A 124 3.96 -3.14 -3.78
N SER A 125 4.40 -2.62 -2.64
CA SER A 125 4.36 -3.34 -1.37
C SER A 125 2.97 -3.20 -0.75
N ASP A 126 2.45 -4.30 -0.19
CA ASP A 126 1.10 -4.40 0.37
C ASP A 126 0.90 -3.55 1.64
N ASN A 127 1.94 -3.46 2.46
CA ASN A 127 2.03 -2.61 3.64
C ASN A 127 3.47 -2.17 3.88
N GLY A 128 3.66 -1.32 4.88
CA GLY A 128 4.98 -0.96 5.39
C GLY A 128 5.73 -2.16 5.98
N GLY A 129 7.05 -2.08 6.05
CA GLY A 129 7.90 -3.13 6.59
C GLY A 129 7.62 -3.41 8.07
N GLN A 130 7.88 -4.64 8.51
CA GLN A 130 7.83 -5.04 9.92
C GLN A 130 9.25 -4.97 10.53
N PRO A 131 9.58 -3.99 11.39
CA PRO A 131 10.93 -3.84 11.94
C PRO A 131 11.40 -5.05 12.75
N LEU A 132 10.49 -5.70 13.48
CA LEU A 132 10.79 -6.94 14.23
C LEU A 132 11.16 -8.12 13.31
N SER A 133 10.88 -8.03 12.01
CA SER A 133 11.23 -9.02 11.00
C SER A 133 12.28 -8.49 10.01
N GLY A 134 13.04 -7.46 10.39
CA GLY A 134 14.15 -6.93 9.59
C GLY A 134 13.76 -5.89 8.54
N GLY A 135 12.46 -5.58 8.40
CA GLY A 135 11.99 -4.46 7.59
C GLY A 135 12.49 -3.12 8.14
N SER A 136 12.59 -2.11 7.28
CA SER A 136 12.91 -0.74 7.71
C SER A 136 12.05 0.23 6.93
N ASN A 137 11.43 1.16 7.64
CA ASN A 137 10.60 2.21 7.05
C ASN A 137 11.25 3.58 7.18
N TRP A 138 12.51 3.65 7.62
CA TRP A 138 13.22 4.92 7.79
C TRP A 138 13.17 5.77 6.50
N THR A 139 12.84 7.06 6.56
CA THR A 139 12.64 7.93 7.75
C THR A 139 11.22 7.94 8.32
N LEU A 140 10.30 7.13 7.78
CA LEU A 140 8.88 7.13 8.15
C LEU A 140 8.65 6.51 9.53
N ARG A 141 7.72 7.10 10.28
CA ARG A 141 7.29 6.62 11.59
C ARG A 141 6.46 5.34 11.44
N GLY A 142 6.77 4.31 12.21
CA GLY A 142 5.94 3.11 12.32
C GLY A 142 6.29 1.97 11.37
N GLY A 143 5.34 1.06 11.14
CA GLY A 143 5.53 -0.19 10.40
C GLY A 143 4.23 -0.96 10.19
N LYS A 144 4.34 -2.22 9.77
CA LYS A 144 3.17 -3.06 9.50
C LYS A 144 2.13 -3.02 10.64
N GLY A 145 0.85 -2.92 10.26
CA GLY A 145 -0.29 -2.99 11.18
C GLY A 145 -0.59 -1.70 11.96
N ILE A 146 0.14 -0.62 11.71
CA ILE A 146 -0.15 0.70 12.31
C ILE A 146 -0.34 1.77 11.24
N TYR A 147 -1.26 2.70 11.47
CA TYR A 147 -1.63 3.74 10.51
C TYR A 147 -0.72 4.98 10.53
N TRP A 148 0.51 4.81 10.99
CA TRP A 148 1.55 5.81 10.76
C TRP A 148 2.11 5.63 9.35
N GLU A 149 2.71 6.68 8.78
CA GLU A 149 3.26 6.68 7.41
C GLU A 149 4.10 5.43 7.11
N GLY A 150 4.94 4.97 8.04
CA GLY A 150 5.77 3.79 7.86
C GLY A 150 5.01 2.47 7.76
N GLY A 151 3.69 2.44 8.04
CA GLY A 151 2.82 1.28 7.85
C GLY A 151 1.91 1.35 6.62
N ILE A 152 1.53 2.55 6.18
CA ILE A 152 0.55 2.79 5.10
C ILE A 152 1.15 3.40 3.84
N ARG A 153 2.29 4.10 3.95
CA ARG A 153 3.02 4.66 2.81
C ARG A 153 4.12 3.70 2.41
N THR A 154 3.89 3.01 1.29
CA THR A 154 4.71 1.88 0.88
C THR A 154 5.53 2.17 -0.38
N VAL A 155 6.49 1.29 -0.69
CA VAL A 155 7.26 1.37 -1.93
C VAL A 155 6.34 0.98 -3.09
N GLY A 156 6.31 1.82 -4.12
CA GLY A 156 5.65 1.49 -5.38
C GLY A 156 6.26 2.26 -6.54
N PHE A 157 6.20 1.67 -7.73
CA PHE A 157 6.59 2.31 -8.98
C PHE A 157 5.81 1.74 -10.16
N VAL A 158 5.70 2.53 -11.21
CA VAL A 158 5.21 2.09 -12.52
C VAL A 158 6.35 2.18 -13.51
N HIS A 159 6.53 1.11 -14.29
CA HIS A 159 7.52 1.03 -15.34
C HIS A 159 6.85 0.55 -16.62
N SER A 160 6.97 1.33 -17.69
CA SER A 160 6.47 0.94 -19.00
C SER A 160 7.13 1.77 -20.10
N PRO A 161 7.43 1.17 -21.27
CA PRO A 161 7.75 1.93 -22.48
C PRO A 161 6.65 2.91 -22.87
N LEU A 162 5.40 2.67 -22.46
CA LEU A 162 4.21 3.48 -22.75
C LEU A 162 4.08 4.75 -21.89
N LEU A 163 4.91 4.92 -20.85
CA LEU A 163 4.92 6.15 -20.05
C LEU A 163 5.42 7.33 -20.90
N LYS A 164 4.72 8.47 -20.88
CA LYS A 164 5.19 9.69 -21.56
C LYS A 164 6.37 10.33 -20.82
N LYS A 165 6.32 10.36 -19.49
CA LYS A 165 7.41 10.83 -18.63
C LYS A 165 8.08 9.64 -17.92
N LYS A 166 9.39 9.50 -18.09
CA LYS A 166 10.21 8.40 -17.54
C LYS A 166 11.31 8.99 -16.66
N GLY A 167 11.81 8.22 -15.68
CA GLY A 167 12.91 8.64 -14.81
C GLY A 167 12.53 9.77 -13.83
N ILE A 168 11.25 9.89 -13.48
CA ILE A 168 10.74 10.92 -12.58
C ILE A 168 10.24 10.33 -11.27
N VAL A 169 10.22 11.15 -10.22
CA VAL A 169 9.52 10.86 -8.97
C VAL A 169 8.17 11.56 -9.01
N SER A 170 7.07 10.79 -9.03
CA SER A 170 5.73 11.35 -8.90
C SER A 170 5.42 11.70 -7.45
N ARG A 171 4.80 12.86 -7.24
CA ARG A 171 4.25 13.30 -5.94
C ARG A 171 2.71 13.28 -5.92
N ALA A 172 2.09 12.67 -6.93
CA ALA A 172 0.64 12.51 -6.97
C ALA A 172 0.16 11.64 -5.79
N LEU A 173 -0.98 12.02 -5.21
CA LEU A 173 -1.62 11.26 -4.14
C LEU A 173 -2.32 10.04 -4.76
N ILE A 174 -1.73 8.85 -4.61
CA ILE A 174 -2.23 7.61 -5.21
C ILE A 174 -2.45 6.56 -4.11
N HIS A 175 -3.55 5.83 -4.21
CA HIS A 175 -3.92 4.76 -3.28
C HIS A 175 -4.10 3.42 -4.02
N VAL A 176 -3.99 2.29 -3.33
CA VAL A 176 -4.13 0.96 -3.93
C VAL A 176 -5.50 0.74 -4.59
N SER A 177 -6.55 1.42 -4.11
CA SER A 177 -7.88 1.38 -4.73
C SER A 177 -7.93 2.01 -6.12
N ASP A 178 -6.97 2.86 -6.47
CA ASP A 178 -6.89 3.50 -7.79
C ASP A 178 -6.47 2.51 -8.88
N TRP A 179 -5.81 1.40 -8.52
CA TRP A 179 -5.38 0.41 -9.52
C TRP A 179 -6.53 -0.21 -10.28
N TYR A 180 -7.67 -0.44 -9.63
CA TYR A 180 -8.83 -1.04 -10.30
C TYR A 180 -9.35 -0.17 -11.46
N PRO A 181 -9.81 1.08 -11.25
CA PRO A 181 -10.27 1.93 -12.35
C PRO A 181 -9.14 2.29 -13.34
N THR A 182 -7.89 2.45 -12.88
CA THR A 182 -6.75 2.74 -13.77
C THR A 182 -6.48 1.59 -14.75
N LEU A 183 -6.45 0.35 -14.26
CA LEU A 183 -6.21 -0.83 -15.10
C LEU A 183 -7.38 -1.10 -16.05
N LEU A 184 -8.61 -0.86 -15.63
CA LEU A 184 -9.78 -0.92 -16.53
C LEU A 184 -9.69 0.13 -17.64
N GLY A 185 -9.27 1.36 -17.30
CA GLY A 185 -9.02 2.42 -18.27
C GLY A 185 -7.98 2.03 -19.31
N LEU A 186 -6.86 1.43 -18.87
CA LEU A 186 -5.80 0.91 -19.74
C LEU A 186 -6.25 -0.27 -20.62
N ALA A 187 -7.13 -1.13 -20.10
CA ALA A 187 -7.70 -2.24 -20.85
C ALA A 187 -8.81 -1.81 -21.85
N GLY A 188 -9.12 -0.51 -21.93
CA GLY A 188 -10.20 0.01 -22.77
C GLY A 188 -11.61 -0.25 -22.21
N ALA A 189 -11.72 -0.80 -21.01
CA ALA A 189 -12.97 -1.14 -20.34
C ALA A 189 -13.51 0.04 -19.51
N ARG A 190 -13.75 1.19 -20.17
CA ARG A 190 -14.29 2.41 -19.54
C ARG A 190 -15.78 2.29 -19.28
N GLN A 191 -16.19 1.43 -18.34
CA GLN A 191 -17.58 1.40 -17.87
C GLN A 191 -17.78 2.38 -16.72
N SER A 192 -18.98 2.92 -16.60
CA SER A 192 -19.42 3.73 -15.45
C SER A 192 -19.59 2.82 -14.22
N HIS A 193 -18.50 2.60 -13.50
CA HIS A 193 -18.56 1.94 -12.20
C HIS A 193 -18.95 2.98 -11.14
N HIS A 194 -20.24 2.98 -10.77
CA HIS A 194 -20.72 3.81 -9.68
C HIS A 194 -20.26 3.24 -8.33
N GLY A 195 -19.89 4.12 -7.39
CA GLY A 195 -19.54 3.73 -6.02
C GLY A 195 -18.13 3.15 -5.84
N LEU A 196 -17.18 3.44 -6.74
CA LEU A 196 -15.77 3.14 -6.49
C LEU A 196 -15.14 4.23 -5.63
N ASP A 197 -14.34 3.82 -4.63
CA ASP A 197 -13.50 4.72 -3.84
C ASP A 197 -12.17 5.08 -4.55
N GLY A 198 -11.91 4.46 -5.71
CA GLY A 198 -10.72 4.64 -6.54
C GLY A 198 -10.95 5.59 -7.72
N HIS A 199 -9.87 6.19 -8.24
CA HIS A 199 -9.86 7.02 -9.43
C HIS A 199 -8.91 6.46 -10.50
N ASP A 200 -9.19 6.72 -11.77
CA ASP A 200 -8.20 6.50 -12.83
C ASP A 200 -7.09 7.55 -12.73
N VAL A 201 -5.89 7.12 -12.35
CA VAL A 201 -4.72 7.99 -12.13
C VAL A 201 -3.67 7.85 -13.25
N TRP A 202 -3.99 7.20 -14.38
CA TRP A 202 -3.02 6.99 -15.45
C TRP A 202 -2.44 8.30 -16.00
N GLY A 203 -3.28 9.32 -16.18
CA GLY A 203 -2.82 10.65 -16.65
C GLY A 203 -1.82 11.29 -15.70
N SER A 204 -2.00 11.11 -14.39
CA SER A 204 -1.07 11.60 -13.37
C SER A 204 0.23 10.82 -13.34
N ILE A 205 0.17 9.50 -13.54
CA ILE A 205 1.36 8.62 -13.58
C ILE A 205 2.16 8.85 -14.87
N SER A 206 1.52 8.80 -16.03
CA SER A 206 2.19 8.80 -17.35
C SER A 206 2.61 10.20 -17.79
N GLU A 207 1.79 11.21 -17.54
CA GLU A 207 1.96 12.55 -18.10
C GLU A 207 2.26 13.61 -17.03
N GLY A 208 2.08 13.28 -15.74
CA GLY A 208 2.21 14.24 -14.65
C GLY A 208 1.06 15.26 -14.61
N LEU A 209 -0.13 14.88 -15.09
CA LEU A 209 -1.34 15.69 -14.91
C LEU A 209 -1.75 15.75 -13.43
N PRO A 210 -2.52 16.77 -13.01
CA PRO A 210 -3.06 16.84 -11.65
C PRO A 210 -3.75 15.52 -11.24
N CYS A 211 -3.51 15.08 -10.00
CA CYS A 211 -4.14 13.87 -9.50
C CYS A 211 -5.64 14.12 -9.28
N PRO A 212 -6.55 13.26 -9.78
CA PRO A 212 -7.97 13.37 -9.47
C PRO A 212 -8.28 13.09 -7.99
N ARG A 213 -7.41 12.33 -7.31
CA ARG A 213 -7.52 12.06 -5.88
C ARG A 213 -7.00 13.22 -5.06
N THR A 214 -7.83 13.71 -4.14
CA THR A 214 -7.49 14.76 -3.17
C THR A 214 -7.49 14.26 -1.73
N GLU A 215 -8.10 13.10 -1.46
CA GLU A 215 -8.30 12.54 -0.13
C GLU A 215 -8.17 11.00 -0.11
N ILE A 216 -7.84 10.47 1.07
CA ILE A 216 -7.75 9.03 1.36
C ILE A 216 -8.31 8.77 2.76
N LEU A 217 -9.37 7.96 2.86
CA LEU A 217 -9.72 7.29 4.10
C LEU A 217 -8.91 5.99 4.20
N PHE A 218 -7.98 5.89 5.15
CA PHE A 218 -7.11 4.71 5.26
C PHE A 218 -7.83 3.53 5.91
N ASN A 219 -8.46 3.75 7.06
CA ASN A 219 -9.31 2.75 7.70
C ASN A 219 -10.17 3.36 8.81
N ILE A 220 -11.24 2.65 9.17
CA ILE A 220 -12.03 2.84 10.39
C ILE A 220 -12.14 1.49 11.08
N ASP A 221 -11.52 1.33 12.24
CA ASP A 221 -11.52 0.07 12.96
C ASP A 221 -12.11 0.21 14.37
N PRO A 222 -13.40 -0.15 14.57
CA PRO A 222 -14.02 -0.10 15.88
C PRO A 222 -13.66 -1.30 16.77
N VAL A 223 -13.02 -2.36 16.23
CA VAL A 223 -12.88 -3.68 16.87
C VAL A 223 -11.45 -4.00 17.29
N SER A 224 -10.42 -3.54 16.57
CA SER A 224 -9.01 -3.79 16.89
C SER A 224 -8.53 -2.97 18.11
N ARG A 225 -9.02 -3.35 19.27
CA ARG A 225 -8.57 -2.89 20.59
C ARG A 225 -7.47 -3.79 21.12
N LYS A 226 -6.58 -3.26 21.96
CA LYS A 226 -5.65 -4.14 22.68
C LYS A 226 -6.46 -5.00 23.66
N ALA A 227 -6.07 -6.26 23.83
CA ALA A 227 -6.65 -7.11 24.87
C ALA A 227 -6.53 -6.42 26.23
N GLY A 228 -7.67 -6.19 26.90
CA GLY A 228 -7.74 -5.52 28.19
C GLY A 228 -8.08 -4.01 28.17
N GLU A 229 -8.30 -3.39 27.00
CA GLU A 229 -8.85 -2.03 26.94
C GLU A 229 -10.35 -2.04 27.36
N PRO A 230 -10.74 -1.33 28.45
CA PRO A 230 -12.11 -1.36 28.94
C PRO A 230 -13.11 -0.81 27.90
N TYR A 231 -14.28 -1.44 27.82
CA TYR A 231 -15.35 -1.11 26.87
C TYR A 231 -15.98 0.27 27.17
N ASP A 232 -15.94 0.70 28.43
CA ASP A 232 -16.80 1.75 28.95
C ASP A 232 -16.06 3.09 29.11
N LYS A 233 -16.53 4.10 28.36
CA LYS A 233 -16.27 5.56 28.43
C LYS A 233 -15.50 6.18 27.25
N ALA A 234 -16.04 6.03 26.04
CA ALA A 234 -15.64 6.88 24.91
C ALA A 234 -16.80 7.49 24.11
N LEU A 235 -18.03 7.04 24.33
CA LEU A 235 -19.15 7.29 23.42
C LEU A 235 -19.75 8.71 23.43
N ILE A 236 -19.37 9.60 24.36
CA ILE A 236 -20.12 10.87 24.53
C ILE A 236 -19.25 12.15 24.63
N LEU A 237 -17.95 12.06 24.96
CA LEU A 237 -17.19 13.27 25.35
C LEU A 237 -16.18 13.81 24.32
N ASN A 238 -15.67 12.99 23.39
CA ASN A 238 -14.43 13.36 22.66
C ASN A 238 -14.57 13.73 21.18
N GLY A 239 -15.77 13.73 20.59
CA GLY A 239 -15.98 14.22 19.22
C GLY A 239 -17.32 14.86 18.96
N PHE A 240 -17.87 15.55 19.97
CA PHE A 240 -19.08 16.37 19.88
C PHE A 240 -20.32 15.65 19.29
N GLY A 241 -20.38 14.32 19.38
CA GLY A 241 -21.47 13.49 18.84
C GLY A 241 -21.38 13.18 17.34
N ILE A 242 -20.29 13.56 16.66
CA ILE A 242 -20.07 13.33 15.22
C ILE A 242 -19.13 12.15 14.97
N TRP A 243 -18.08 12.00 15.79
CA TRP A 243 -17.08 10.94 15.66
C TRP A 243 -16.56 10.50 17.04
N ASP A 244 -16.29 9.20 17.23
CA ASP A 244 -15.63 8.70 18.43
C ASP A 244 -14.10 8.67 18.22
N THR A 245 -13.37 9.60 18.83
CA THR A 245 -11.90 9.70 18.67
C THR A 245 -11.13 8.57 19.35
N VAL A 246 -11.80 7.65 20.04
CA VAL A 246 -11.21 6.42 20.57
C VAL A 246 -11.20 5.32 19.50
N VAL A 247 -12.01 5.44 18.45
CA VAL A 247 -11.94 4.58 17.28
C VAL A 247 -10.64 4.86 16.53
N ARG A 248 -9.88 3.79 16.23
CA ARG A 248 -8.66 3.90 15.43
C ARG A 248 -9.03 4.18 13.98
N ALA A 249 -8.67 5.36 13.52
CA ALA A 249 -8.85 5.79 12.13
C ALA A 249 -7.72 6.70 11.69
N THR A 250 -7.46 6.70 10.38
CA THR A 250 -6.56 7.67 9.75
C THR A 250 -7.17 8.19 8.45
N LEU A 251 -7.04 9.50 8.23
CA LEU A 251 -7.47 10.21 7.02
C LEU A 251 -6.27 11.00 6.46
N GLY A 252 -6.13 11.05 5.15
CA GLY A 252 -5.23 11.95 4.44
C GLY A 252 -6.00 12.91 3.54
N TRP A 253 -5.61 14.19 3.51
CA TRP A 253 -6.16 15.21 2.62
C TRP A 253 -5.08 16.20 2.21
N GLY A 254 -4.84 16.33 0.90
CA GLY A 254 -3.77 17.19 0.37
C GLY A 254 -2.40 16.85 0.98
N SER A 255 -1.80 17.82 1.67
CA SER A 255 -0.53 17.67 2.40
C SER A 255 -0.67 17.23 3.86
N HIS A 256 -1.88 16.91 4.35
CA HIS A 256 -2.13 16.63 5.76
C HIS A 256 -2.60 15.20 6.00
N SER A 257 -2.30 14.66 7.19
CA SER A 257 -2.89 13.43 7.70
C SER A 257 -3.39 13.60 9.15
N LEU A 258 -4.47 12.90 9.48
CA LEU A 258 -5.11 12.90 10.79
C LEU A 258 -5.21 11.46 11.32
N ALA A 259 -4.77 11.20 12.54
CA ALA A 259 -4.91 9.91 13.22
C ALA A 259 -5.71 10.03 14.53
N SER A 260 -6.60 9.07 14.79
CA SER A 260 -7.54 9.05 15.91
C SER A 260 -7.09 8.03 16.97
N CYS A 261 -6.29 8.48 17.95
CA CYS A 261 -6.00 7.76 19.19
C CYS A 261 -5.46 8.74 20.27
N CYS A 262 -6.17 9.86 20.48
CA CYS A 262 -5.66 11.23 20.65
C CYS A 262 -5.51 11.87 19.27
N LEU A 263 -6.25 12.95 18.99
CA LEU A 263 -6.25 13.62 17.68
C LEU A 263 -4.83 14.10 17.34
N ILE A 264 -4.21 13.56 16.29
CA ILE A 264 -2.88 13.98 15.82
C ILE A 264 -2.98 14.41 14.37
N LEU A 265 -2.65 15.68 14.09
CA LEU A 265 -2.57 16.26 12.75
C LEU A 265 -1.09 16.41 12.34
N CYS A 266 -0.71 15.88 11.17
CA CYS A 266 0.64 16.02 10.62
C CYS A 266 0.59 16.64 9.21
N ASP A 267 1.51 17.56 8.90
CA ASP A 267 1.80 17.95 7.51
C ASP A 267 2.84 16.99 6.92
N VAL A 268 2.39 16.12 6.02
CA VAL A 268 3.21 15.09 5.36
C VAL A 268 4.03 15.64 4.20
N SER A 269 3.79 16.86 3.73
CA SER A 269 4.57 17.44 2.62
C SER A 269 5.95 17.94 3.03
N SER A 270 6.11 18.34 4.30
CA SER A 270 7.32 19.00 4.80
C SER A 270 8.18 18.13 5.73
N ARG A 271 7.60 17.16 6.47
CA ARG A 271 8.36 16.30 7.43
C ARG A 271 7.81 14.88 7.53
N TRP A 272 8.54 13.93 6.96
CA TRP A 272 8.13 12.52 6.92
C TRP A 272 8.40 11.72 8.20
N GLY A 273 9.20 12.27 9.13
CA GLY A 273 9.62 11.60 10.38
C GLY A 273 9.17 12.30 11.68
N ASP A 274 8.81 13.59 11.61
CA ASP A 274 8.46 14.41 12.77
C ASP A 274 6.98 14.82 12.70
N CYS A 275 6.13 14.12 13.45
CA CYS A 275 4.78 14.60 13.73
C CYS A 275 4.83 15.50 14.96
N HIS A 276 4.44 16.76 14.81
CA HIS A 276 4.06 17.59 15.95
C HIS A 276 2.67 17.17 16.41
N CYS A 277 2.51 16.78 17.67
CA CYS A 277 1.17 16.62 18.23
C CYS A 277 0.55 18.00 18.39
N VAL A 278 -0.39 18.33 17.51
CA VAL A 278 -1.31 19.44 17.70
C VAL A 278 -2.51 18.90 18.46
N VAL A 279 -2.60 19.19 19.75
CA VAL A 279 -3.82 18.95 20.52
C VAL A 279 -4.72 20.17 20.32
N ILE A 280 -5.80 19.99 19.56
CA ILE A 280 -6.77 21.06 19.31
C ILE A 280 -7.77 21.07 20.47
N TYR A 281 -7.77 22.14 21.27
CA TYR A 281 -8.79 22.37 22.29
C TYR A 281 -9.90 23.22 21.68
N LEU A 282 -11.13 22.68 21.67
CA LEU A 282 -12.32 23.41 21.24
C LEU A 282 -13.16 23.75 22.48
N ASP A 283 -13.04 24.98 22.97
CA ASP A 283 -13.89 25.52 24.04
C ASP A 283 -15.24 25.96 23.46
N ARG A 284 -16.35 25.51 24.07
CA ARG A 284 -17.72 25.89 23.68
C ARG A 284 -18.09 27.32 24.07
N SER A 285 -17.37 27.95 24.99
CA SER A 285 -17.80 29.20 25.63
C SER A 285 -17.16 30.47 25.04
N ARG A 286 -16.10 30.33 24.25
CA ARG A 286 -15.40 31.45 23.62
C ARG A 286 -15.07 31.09 22.18
N SER A 287 -15.33 31.98 21.26
CA SER A 287 -14.98 31.89 19.83
C SER A 287 -13.46 31.95 19.58
N ALA A 288 -12.66 31.22 20.38
CA ALA A 288 -11.20 31.22 20.33
C ALA A 288 -10.68 29.78 20.20
N MET A 289 -9.99 29.54 19.09
CA MET A 289 -9.21 28.33 18.87
C MET A 289 -7.90 28.44 19.66
N VAL A 290 -7.70 27.61 20.69
CA VAL A 290 -6.42 27.54 21.40
C VAL A 290 -5.59 26.42 20.76
N LEU A 291 -4.63 26.83 19.92
CA LEU A 291 -3.67 25.94 19.28
C LEU A 291 -2.47 25.73 20.23
N LEU A 292 -2.40 24.58 20.89
CA LEU A 292 -1.22 24.22 21.68
C LEU A 292 -0.28 23.38 20.82
N VAL A 293 0.73 24.02 20.22
CA VAL A 293 1.81 23.33 19.48
C VAL A 293 2.89 22.92 20.47
N THR A 294 2.94 21.65 20.84
CA THR A 294 4.04 21.14 21.68
C THR A 294 5.14 20.55 20.81
N ASN A 295 6.39 20.88 21.14
CA ASN A 295 7.57 20.28 20.52
C ASN A 295 8.27 19.43 21.60
N SER A 296 8.15 18.10 21.58
CA SER A 296 9.18 17.17 22.09
C SER A 296 8.78 15.69 22.13
N MET A 297 9.81 14.86 21.97
CA MET A 297 9.88 13.39 21.91
C MET A 297 9.46 12.61 23.19
N ASN A 298 8.57 13.09 24.05
CA ASN A 298 8.26 12.36 25.29
C ASN A 298 6.76 12.36 25.65
N ILE A 299 6.07 11.28 25.28
CA ILE A 299 4.65 11.00 25.54
C ILE A 299 4.30 11.14 27.03
N TYR A 300 5.23 10.84 27.95
CA TYR A 300 4.98 10.93 29.39
C TYR A 300 4.78 12.37 29.91
N ARG A 301 5.39 13.39 29.27
CA ARG A 301 5.18 14.80 29.67
C ARG A 301 3.84 15.37 29.18
N GLN A 302 3.26 14.82 28.11
CA GLN A 302 1.97 15.25 27.59
C GLN A 302 0.80 14.86 28.52
N HIS A 303 0.85 13.70 29.17
CA HIS A 303 -0.14 13.32 30.18
C HIS A 303 -0.18 14.27 31.38
N CYS A 304 0.99 14.79 31.82
CA CYS A 304 1.06 15.74 32.94
C CYS A 304 0.47 17.11 32.58
N LEU A 305 0.61 17.58 31.34
CA LEU A 305 0.02 18.84 30.88
C LEU A 305 -1.52 18.73 30.76
N CYS A 306 -2.05 17.59 30.32
CA CYS A 306 -3.50 17.33 30.33
C CYS A 306 -4.09 17.33 31.75
N ALA A 307 -3.37 16.79 32.73
CA ALA A 307 -3.82 16.79 34.12
C ALA A 307 -3.78 18.19 34.76
N ALA A 308 -2.76 19.01 34.46
CA ALA A 308 -2.63 20.37 34.97
C ALA A 308 -3.65 21.36 34.40
N ALA A 309 -4.12 21.15 33.16
CA ALA A 309 -5.16 21.96 32.55
C ALA A 309 -6.55 21.72 33.16
N HIS A 310 -6.82 20.52 33.67
CA HIS A 310 -8.05 20.20 34.41
C HIS A 310 -8.11 20.82 35.82
N SER A 311 -6.97 21.22 36.39
CA SER A 311 -6.90 21.83 37.73
C SER A 311 -6.98 23.36 37.73
N LEU A 312 -7.10 23.99 36.55
CA LEU A 312 -7.10 25.45 36.37
C LEU A 312 -8.42 25.99 35.75
N THR A 313 -9.47 25.17 35.74
CA THR A 313 -10.84 25.51 35.34
C THR A 313 -11.80 25.09 36.43
#